data_AF-A0ABD1STC1-F1
#
_entry.id   AF-A0ABD1STC1-F1
#
_cell.length_a   1.000
_cell.length_b   1.000
_cell.length_c   1.000
_cell.angle_alpha   90.00
_cell.angle_beta   90.00
_cell.angle_gamma   90.00
#
_symmetry.space_group_name_H-M   'P 1'
#
loop_
_entity.id
_entity.type
_entity.pdbx_description
1 polymer ?
#
loop_
_entity_poly.entity_id
_entity_poly.type
_entity_poly.pdbx_seq_one_letter_code
_entity_poly.pdbx_strand_id
1 'polypeptide(L)'
;MPPLIFLLRFELSDLSLFTSKLSYLLPPICCFRFKIVVSDPYFIPVPVSCRVVSTRARAGADVVSPSDMMDGRIGAIRAALDADGFQHVSIMSYTAKYQMNPANCREALVETREDETEGADILLVKPGLPYLDIIRLLRDNSPLPIAAYQASGEYSMIKAGGQFKMIDEERVMMETLMCLRRAGADVVFSHFALQAARCLCGEELKCM
;
A
#
# COMPACT_ATOMS: atom_id res chain seq x y z
N MET A 1 1.03 -8.41 15.97
CA MET A 1 0.26 -7.49 15.10
C MET A 1 -1.18 -7.27 15.61
N PRO A 2 -2.02 -8.29 15.90
CA PRO A 2 -3.39 -8.04 16.39
C PRO A 2 -3.48 -7.16 17.67
N PRO A 3 -2.58 -7.30 18.67
CA PRO A 3 -2.59 -6.39 19.82
C PRO A 3 -2.30 -4.94 19.46
N LEU A 4 -1.48 -4.70 18.42
CA LEU A 4 -1.17 -3.36 17.95
C LEU A 4 -2.36 -2.74 17.20
N ILE A 5 -3.07 -3.53 16.37
CA ILE A 5 -4.28 -3.05 15.69
C ILE A 5 -5.32 -2.64 16.74
N PHE A 6 -5.53 -3.48 17.76
CA PHE A 6 -6.46 -3.17 18.84
C PHE A 6 -6.07 -1.91 19.61
N LEU A 7 -4.79 -1.77 19.98
CA LEU A 7 -4.29 -0.59 20.68
C LEU A 7 -4.43 0.69 19.83
N LEU A 8 -4.05 0.64 18.55
CA LEU A 8 -4.21 1.77 17.64
C LEU A 8 -5.67 2.12 17.42
N ARG A 9 -6.57 1.14 17.36
CA ARG A 9 -8.01 1.41 17.21
C ARG A 9 -8.60 2.06 18.46
N PHE A 10 -8.07 1.71 19.64
CA PHE A 10 -8.47 2.31 20.91
C PHE A 10 -7.95 3.76 21.05
N GLU A 11 -6.69 4.01 20.70
CA GLU A 11 -6.07 5.33 20.84
C GLU A 11 -6.42 6.30 19.70
N LEU A 12 -6.67 5.79 18.49
CA LEU A 12 -6.79 6.57 17.26
C LEU A 12 -8.00 6.10 16.43
N SER A 13 -9.21 6.23 16.99
CA SER A 13 -10.46 5.72 16.41
C SER A 13 -10.79 6.25 15.01
N ASP A 14 -10.33 7.46 14.70
CA ASP A 14 -10.68 8.18 13.47
C ASP A 14 -9.75 7.86 12.30
N LEU A 15 -8.67 7.10 12.55
CA LEU A 15 -7.72 6.69 11.51
C LEU A 15 -8.15 5.35 10.91
N SER A 16 -8.13 5.26 9.57
CA SER A 16 -8.31 3.98 8.91
C SER A 16 -7.01 3.15 8.99
N LEU A 17 -7.13 1.91 9.44
CA LEU A 17 -6.03 0.98 9.63
C LEU A 17 -5.90 0.04 8.43
N PHE A 18 -4.72 0.07 7.80
CA PHE A 18 -4.37 -0.75 6.65
C PHE A 18 -3.45 -1.88 7.11
N THR A 19 -3.71 -3.10 6.68
CA THR A 19 -2.98 -4.28 7.17
C THR A 19 -2.46 -5.16 6.03
N SER A 20 -1.14 -5.21 5.86
CA SER A 20 -0.42 -6.15 4.97
C SER A 20 0.44 -7.14 5.80
N LYS A 21 0.93 -8.24 5.20
CA LYS A 21 1.72 -9.28 5.92
C LYS A 21 2.93 -8.66 6.67
N LEU A 22 3.03 -9.01 7.97
CA LEU A 22 4.07 -8.83 9.04
C LEU A 22 5.33 -7.96 8.68
N SER A 23 5.93 -7.06 9.51
CA SER A 23 6.04 -6.96 10.99
C SER A 23 6.78 -5.68 11.51
N TYR A 24 6.64 -5.41 12.83
CA TYR A 24 7.52 -4.76 13.85
C TYR A 24 8.19 -3.36 13.69
N LEU A 25 8.07 -2.59 14.79
CA LEU A 25 8.90 -1.48 15.35
C LEU A 25 8.79 -0.04 14.77
N LEU A 26 8.08 0.86 15.46
CA LEU A 26 8.62 1.89 16.39
C LEU A 26 7.54 2.90 16.89
N PRO A 27 7.70 3.52 18.08
CA PRO A 27 6.78 4.49 18.72
C PRO A 27 7.16 5.95 18.41
N PRO A 28 6.52 6.98 19.03
CA PRO A 28 5.10 7.23 19.24
C PRO A 28 4.56 8.29 18.26
N ILE A 29 3.27 8.17 17.92
CA ILE A 29 2.30 9.25 17.64
C ILE A 29 2.77 10.42 16.74
N CYS A 30 2.23 10.49 15.52
CA CYS A 30 1.72 11.77 15.03
C CYS A 30 0.60 11.56 14.00
N CYS A 31 -0.58 12.09 14.33
CA CYS A 31 -1.74 12.21 13.46
C CYS A 31 -1.39 13.09 12.25
N PHE A 32 -1.54 12.58 11.03
CA PHE A 32 -2.15 13.24 9.86
C PHE A 32 -2.00 12.33 8.63
N ARG A 33 -3.13 11.74 8.21
CA ARG A 33 -3.49 11.19 6.88
C ARG A 33 -2.42 10.55 5.97
N PHE A 34 -1.43 9.84 6.50
CA PHE A 34 -0.61 8.93 5.69
C PHE A 34 -0.37 7.59 6.40
N LYS A 35 -0.58 6.51 5.64
CA LYS A 35 -0.75 5.14 6.13
C LYS A 35 0.51 4.32 5.87
N ILE A 36 0.97 3.59 6.89
CA ILE A 36 2.15 2.71 6.82
C ILE A 36 1.74 1.40 6.14
N VAL A 37 2.51 0.97 5.14
CA VAL A 37 2.40 -0.36 4.53
C VAL A 37 3.82 -0.91 4.40
N VAL A 38 4.01 -2.21 4.62
CA VAL A 38 5.28 -2.96 4.49
C VAL A 38 4.98 -4.26 3.74
N SER A 39 5.92 -4.80 2.96
CA SER A 39 5.73 -5.99 2.13
C SER A 39 6.94 -6.92 2.17
N ASP A 40 6.72 -8.24 2.26
CA ASP A 40 7.77 -9.29 2.28
C ASP A 40 7.55 -10.35 1.16
N PRO A 41 8.59 -11.16 0.80
CA PRO A 41 8.65 -11.98 -0.43
C PRO A 41 8.30 -13.48 -0.29
N TYR A 42 7.69 -13.94 0.80
CA TYR A 42 7.44 -15.38 0.99
C TYR A 42 6.12 -15.87 0.37
N PHE A 43 6.20 -17.00 -0.33
CA PHE A 43 5.05 -17.77 -0.84
C PHE A 43 4.21 -18.26 0.35
N ILE A 44 2.95 -17.81 0.43
CA ILE A 44 2.05 -18.18 1.53
C ILE A 44 0.76 -18.71 0.91
N PRO A 45 0.35 -19.94 1.25
CA PRO A 45 -0.87 -20.53 0.71
C PRO A 45 -2.12 -19.70 1.01
N VAL A 46 -3.07 -19.67 0.07
CA VAL A 46 -4.35 -18.95 0.19
C VAL A 46 -5.09 -19.25 1.51
N PRO A 47 -5.20 -20.51 1.99
CA PRO A 47 -5.89 -20.79 3.25
C PRO A 47 -5.23 -20.12 4.47
N VAL A 48 -3.91 -19.95 4.44
CA VAL A 48 -3.18 -19.23 5.50
C VAL A 48 -3.44 -17.73 5.39
N SER A 49 -3.50 -17.19 4.16
CA SER A 49 -3.85 -15.79 3.91
C SER A 49 -5.24 -15.44 4.48
N CYS A 50 -6.24 -16.28 4.22
CA CYS A 50 -7.60 -16.11 4.76
C CYS A 50 -7.61 -16.03 6.29
N ARG A 51 -6.93 -16.98 6.98
CA ARG A 51 -6.86 -16.99 8.46
C ARG A 51 -6.22 -15.71 9.02
N VAL A 52 -5.14 -15.26 8.39
CA VAL A 52 -4.43 -14.04 8.80
C VAL A 52 -5.32 -12.82 8.62
N VAL A 53 -6.03 -12.73 7.49
CA VAL A 53 -6.96 -11.64 7.18
C VAL A 53 -8.13 -11.60 8.16
N SER A 54 -8.81 -12.72 8.41
CA SER A 54 -9.87 -12.82 9.42
C SER A 54 -9.40 -12.37 10.81
N THR A 55 -8.18 -12.76 11.20
CA THR A 55 -7.61 -12.35 12.51
C THR A 55 -7.40 -10.83 12.59
N ARG A 56 -7.04 -10.18 11.48
CA ARG A 56 -6.84 -8.72 11.41
C ARG A 56 -8.16 -7.98 11.39
N ALA A 57 -9.14 -8.47 10.64
CA ALA A 57 -10.48 -7.93 10.62
C ALA A 57 -11.10 -7.97 12.02
N ARG A 58 -10.99 -9.11 12.74
CA ARG A 58 -11.40 -9.24 14.14
C ARG A 58 -10.69 -8.29 15.09
N ALA A 59 -9.46 -7.90 14.78
CA ALA A 59 -8.69 -6.95 15.59
C ALA A 59 -9.06 -5.47 15.32
N GLY A 60 -9.90 -5.19 14.31
CA GLY A 60 -10.35 -3.84 13.95
C GLY A 60 -9.64 -3.22 12.74
N ALA A 61 -9.10 -4.05 11.82
CA ALA A 61 -8.56 -3.54 10.56
C ALA A 61 -9.69 -3.07 9.62
N ASP A 62 -9.59 -1.85 9.08
CA ASP A 62 -10.55 -1.33 8.09
C ASP A 62 -10.23 -1.81 6.67
N VAL A 63 -8.93 -1.97 6.37
CA VAL A 63 -8.45 -2.42 5.05
C VAL A 63 -7.43 -3.54 5.21
N VAL A 64 -7.60 -4.61 4.44
CA VAL A 64 -6.68 -5.74 4.36
C VAL A 64 -6.01 -5.74 2.99
N SER A 65 -4.72 -6.04 2.96
CA SER A 65 -3.91 -5.87 1.75
C SER A 65 -3.09 -7.12 1.47
N PRO A 66 -3.68 -8.13 0.80
CA PRO A 66 -2.98 -9.38 0.47
C PRO A 66 -1.92 -9.12 -0.60
N SER A 67 -0.67 -9.50 -0.29
CA SER A 67 0.48 -9.25 -1.15
C SER A 67 1.09 -10.54 -1.71
N ASP A 68 0.37 -11.66 -1.70
CA ASP A 68 0.91 -12.98 -2.02
C ASP A 68 0.95 -13.34 -3.51
N MET A 69 0.26 -12.59 -4.39
CA MET A 69 0.23 -12.83 -5.84
C MET A 69 -0.23 -14.25 -6.23
N MET A 70 -1.16 -14.85 -5.47
CA MET A 70 -1.75 -16.15 -5.80
C MET A 70 -3.02 -15.98 -6.61
N ASP A 71 -3.32 -16.87 -7.55
CA ASP A 71 -4.60 -16.82 -8.27
C ASP A 71 -5.76 -17.12 -7.31
N GLY A 72 -6.91 -16.45 -7.47
CA GLY A 72 -8.08 -16.70 -6.63
C GLY A 72 -8.01 -16.17 -5.20
N ARG A 73 -6.93 -15.47 -4.80
CA ARG A 73 -6.76 -15.05 -3.40
C ARG A 73 -7.80 -14.04 -2.97
N ILE A 74 -8.21 -13.12 -3.85
CA ILE A 74 -9.11 -12.03 -3.48
C ILE A 74 -10.49 -12.60 -3.23
N GLY A 75 -10.97 -13.50 -4.10
CA GLY A 75 -12.26 -14.15 -3.95
C GLY A 75 -12.31 -15.03 -2.70
N ALA A 76 -11.22 -15.77 -2.43
CA ALA A 76 -11.10 -16.59 -1.22
C ALA A 76 -11.06 -15.73 0.06
N ILE A 77 -10.39 -14.59 0.04
CA ILE A 77 -10.34 -13.66 1.17
C ILE A 77 -11.70 -13.00 1.38
N ARG A 78 -12.37 -12.56 0.31
CA ARG A 78 -13.72 -11.96 0.36
C ARG A 78 -14.71 -12.94 0.97
N ALA A 79 -14.73 -14.19 0.48
CA ALA A 79 -15.59 -15.24 1.02
C ALA A 79 -15.31 -15.53 2.50
N ALA A 80 -14.03 -15.55 2.92
CA ALA A 80 -13.66 -15.76 4.32
C ALA A 80 -14.11 -14.59 5.22
N LEU A 81 -13.92 -13.35 4.78
CA LEU A 81 -14.37 -12.17 5.51
C LEU A 81 -15.90 -12.14 5.63
N ASP A 82 -16.62 -12.47 4.56
CA ASP A 82 -18.09 -12.47 4.55
C ASP A 82 -18.66 -13.56 5.45
N ALA A 83 -18.06 -14.75 5.45
CA ALA A 83 -18.42 -15.84 6.37
C ALA A 83 -18.23 -15.45 7.84
N ASP A 84 -17.23 -14.60 8.13
CA ASP A 84 -16.95 -14.07 9.46
C ASP A 84 -17.75 -12.78 9.79
N GLY A 85 -18.57 -12.25 8.86
CA GLY A 85 -19.37 -11.03 9.05
C GLY A 85 -18.63 -9.70 8.80
N PHE A 86 -17.44 -9.73 8.20
CA PHE A 86 -16.59 -8.56 7.93
C PHE A 86 -16.79 -7.97 6.52
N GLN A 87 -18.04 -7.83 6.09
CA GLN A 87 -18.39 -7.25 4.78
C GLN A 87 -17.92 -5.79 4.61
N HIS A 88 -17.78 -5.07 5.71
CA HIS A 88 -17.34 -3.67 5.74
C HIS A 88 -15.82 -3.51 5.57
N VAL A 89 -15.04 -4.59 5.71
CA VAL A 89 -13.58 -4.53 5.58
C VAL A 89 -13.21 -4.54 4.11
N SER A 90 -12.52 -3.50 3.66
CA SER A 90 -12.10 -3.36 2.27
C SER A 90 -10.86 -4.20 1.95
N ILE A 91 -10.77 -4.68 0.72
CA ILE A 91 -9.64 -5.44 0.20
C ILE A 91 -8.85 -4.55 -0.77
N MET A 92 -7.60 -4.26 -0.42
CA MET A 92 -6.66 -3.59 -1.31
C MET A 92 -5.71 -4.61 -1.93
N SER A 93 -5.98 -5.01 -3.17
CA SER A 93 -5.19 -6.03 -3.85
C SER A 93 -3.86 -5.48 -4.35
N TYR A 94 -2.78 -6.25 -4.19
CA TYR A 94 -1.53 -6.00 -4.89
C TYR A 94 -1.64 -6.54 -6.32
N THR A 95 -2.29 -5.79 -7.19
CA THR A 95 -2.61 -6.22 -8.56
C THR A 95 -1.39 -6.25 -9.48
N ALA A 96 -0.48 -5.30 -9.32
CA ALA A 96 0.77 -5.28 -10.08
C ALA A 96 1.95 -5.19 -9.11
N LYS A 97 2.75 -6.25 -9.02
CA LYS A 97 3.83 -6.39 -8.03
C LYS A 97 5.15 -6.80 -8.69
N TYR A 98 6.28 -6.55 -8.01
CA TYR A 98 7.64 -6.98 -8.41
C TYR A 98 7.81 -8.47 -8.78
N GLN A 99 6.85 -9.33 -8.45
CA GLN A 99 6.89 -10.76 -8.79
C GLN A 99 6.53 -11.00 -10.26
N MET A 100 5.84 -10.05 -10.90
CA MET A 100 5.55 -10.09 -12.33
C MET A 100 6.81 -9.78 -13.13
N ASN A 101 6.85 -10.25 -14.37
CA ASN A 101 7.92 -9.86 -15.29
C ASN A 101 7.80 -8.35 -15.59
N PRO A 102 8.80 -7.51 -15.26
CA PRO A 102 8.73 -6.07 -15.48
C PRO A 102 8.56 -5.67 -16.95
N ALA A 103 8.86 -6.55 -17.90
CA ALA A 103 8.64 -6.30 -19.33
C ALA A 103 7.16 -6.36 -19.75
N ASN A 104 6.27 -6.88 -18.88
CA ASN A 104 4.89 -7.19 -19.24
C ASN A 104 3.92 -6.13 -18.71
N CYS A 105 3.51 -5.20 -19.59
CA CYS A 105 2.45 -4.25 -19.25
C CYS A 105 1.02 -4.82 -19.39
N ARG A 106 0.80 -5.69 -20.38
CA ARG A 106 -0.54 -6.25 -20.67
C ARG A 106 -1.03 -7.22 -19.60
N GLU A 107 -0.11 -7.91 -18.94
CA GLU A 107 -0.41 -8.83 -17.85
C GLU A 107 -1.08 -8.10 -16.68
N ALA A 108 -0.68 -6.86 -16.40
CA ALA A 108 -1.29 -6.04 -15.35
C ALA A 108 -2.80 -5.81 -15.58
N LEU A 109 -3.26 -5.73 -16.83
CA LEU A 109 -4.69 -5.61 -17.14
C LEU A 109 -5.46 -6.92 -16.91
N VAL A 110 -4.81 -8.07 -17.08
CA VAL A 110 -5.42 -9.37 -16.81
C VAL A 110 -5.61 -9.52 -15.31
N GLU A 111 -4.55 -9.33 -14.53
CA GLU A 111 -4.60 -9.34 -13.05
C GLU A 111 -5.63 -8.34 -12.50
N THR A 112 -5.68 -7.14 -13.09
CA THR A 112 -6.66 -6.11 -12.69
C THR A 112 -8.10 -6.61 -12.82
N ARG A 113 -8.43 -7.20 -13.96
CA ARG A 113 -9.78 -7.71 -14.20
C ARG A 113 -10.13 -8.85 -13.26
N GLU A 114 -9.18 -9.74 -12.99
CA GLU A 114 -9.40 -10.86 -12.08
C GLU A 114 -9.63 -10.36 -10.65
N ASP A 115 -8.73 -9.52 -10.12
CA ASP A 115 -8.87 -8.92 -8.79
C ASP A 115 -10.20 -8.14 -8.64
N GLU A 116 -10.61 -7.39 -9.68
CA GLU A 116 -11.90 -6.69 -9.71
C GLU A 116 -13.08 -7.66 -9.63
N THR A 117 -13.08 -8.71 -10.45
CA THR A 117 -14.16 -9.71 -10.46
C THR A 117 -14.23 -10.51 -9.16
N GLU A 118 -13.10 -10.66 -8.48
CA GLU A 118 -12.99 -11.35 -7.20
C GLU A 118 -13.39 -10.49 -5.99
N GLY A 119 -13.63 -9.19 -6.19
CA GLY A 119 -14.14 -8.28 -5.17
C GLY A 119 -13.06 -7.45 -4.46
N ALA A 120 -12.00 -7.06 -5.17
CA ALA A 120 -11.09 -6.02 -4.69
C ALA A 120 -11.79 -4.66 -4.67
N ASP A 121 -11.53 -3.86 -3.63
CA ASP A 121 -12.07 -2.50 -3.49
C ASP A 121 -11.06 -1.43 -3.93
N ILE A 122 -9.76 -1.75 -3.89
CA ILE A 122 -8.65 -0.85 -4.24
C ILE A 122 -7.58 -1.69 -4.95
N LEU A 123 -7.03 -1.18 -6.04
CA LEU A 123 -5.93 -1.82 -6.78
C LEU A 123 -4.61 -1.14 -6.42
N LEU A 124 -3.57 -1.90 -6.10
CA LEU A 124 -2.26 -1.37 -5.72
C LEU A 124 -1.16 -1.79 -6.69
N VAL A 125 -0.38 -0.81 -7.13
CA VAL A 125 0.84 -1.00 -7.94
C VAL A 125 2.09 -0.85 -7.07
N LYS A 126 3.01 -1.81 -7.17
CA LYS A 126 4.30 -1.82 -6.48
C LYS A 126 5.39 -2.46 -7.34
N PRO A 127 6.53 -1.83 -7.62
CA PRO A 127 7.00 -0.52 -7.14
C PRO A 127 6.23 0.68 -7.74
N GLY A 128 6.53 1.89 -7.30
CA GLY A 128 5.81 3.10 -7.69
C GLY A 128 6.42 3.76 -8.93
N LEU A 129 7.58 4.42 -8.76
CA LEU A 129 8.21 5.23 -9.81
C LEU A 129 8.58 4.49 -11.10
N PRO A 130 9.09 3.24 -11.08
CA PRO A 130 9.40 2.56 -12.33
C PRO A 130 8.16 2.02 -13.06
N TYR A 131 6.96 2.18 -12.48
CA TYR A 131 5.69 1.60 -12.96
C TYR A 131 4.62 2.69 -13.13
N LEU A 132 5.02 3.95 -13.36
CA LEU A 132 4.09 5.07 -13.57
C LEU A 132 3.17 4.84 -14.78
N ASP A 133 3.68 4.18 -15.81
CA ASP A 133 2.94 3.73 -16.98
C ASP A 133 1.88 2.68 -16.62
N ILE A 134 2.19 1.75 -15.72
CA ILE A 134 1.22 0.76 -15.21
C ILE A 134 0.15 1.41 -14.34
N ILE A 135 0.53 2.35 -13.47
CA ILE A 135 -0.45 3.14 -12.67
C ILE A 135 -1.41 3.86 -13.62
N ARG A 136 -0.89 4.46 -14.69
CA ARG A 136 -1.70 5.13 -15.70
C ARG A 136 -2.60 4.15 -16.46
N LEU A 137 -2.04 3.03 -16.90
CA LEU A 137 -2.78 1.97 -17.57
C LEU A 137 -3.96 1.47 -16.74
N LEU A 138 -3.76 1.21 -15.45
CA LEU A 138 -4.81 0.80 -14.53
C LEU A 138 -5.85 1.90 -14.34
N ARG A 139 -5.42 3.15 -14.14
CA ARG A 139 -6.33 4.29 -13.98
C ARG A 139 -7.25 4.52 -15.18
N ASP A 140 -6.78 4.21 -16.38
CA ASP A 140 -7.56 4.40 -17.61
C ASP A 140 -8.51 3.20 -17.88
N ASN A 141 -8.28 2.04 -17.27
CA ASN A 141 -9.00 0.80 -17.55
C ASN A 141 -9.81 0.24 -16.37
N SER A 142 -9.63 0.78 -15.17
CA SER A 142 -10.33 0.37 -13.95
C SER A 142 -11.18 1.52 -13.39
N PRO A 143 -12.40 1.24 -12.92
CA PRO A 143 -13.19 2.20 -12.14
C PRO A 143 -12.75 2.29 -10.67
N LEU A 144 -11.91 1.35 -10.19
CA LEU A 144 -11.51 1.30 -8.78
C LEU A 144 -10.44 2.35 -8.45
N PRO A 145 -10.39 2.82 -7.18
CA PRO A 145 -9.29 3.65 -6.71
C PRO A 145 -7.93 2.95 -6.89
N ILE A 146 -6.94 3.72 -7.37
CA ILE A 146 -5.59 3.20 -7.59
C ILE A 146 -4.67 3.65 -6.46
N ALA A 147 -4.06 2.69 -5.78
CA ALA A 147 -2.97 2.91 -4.85
C ALA A 147 -1.61 2.70 -5.52
N ALA A 148 -0.62 3.50 -5.15
CA ALA A 148 0.76 3.29 -5.55
C ALA A 148 1.65 3.16 -4.32
N TYR A 149 2.57 2.19 -4.34
CA TYR A 149 3.54 1.99 -3.26
C TYR A 149 4.94 2.40 -3.74
N GLN A 150 5.47 3.49 -3.18
CA GLN A 150 6.87 3.88 -3.35
C GLN A 150 7.75 2.92 -2.53
N ALA A 151 8.43 2.01 -3.22
CA ALA A 151 9.19 0.94 -2.61
C ALA A 151 10.33 1.46 -1.72
N SER A 152 10.76 0.64 -0.76
CA SER A 152 11.89 0.97 0.13
C SER A 152 13.17 1.28 -0.65
N GLY A 153 13.43 0.60 -1.77
CA GLY A 153 14.55 0.91 -2.66
C GLY A 153 14.46 2.32 -3.26
N GLU A 154 13.27 2.76 -3.66
CA GLU A 154 13.03 4.12 -4.17
C GLU A 154 13.29 5.18 -3.10
N TYR A 155 12.82 4.93 -1.88
CA TYR A 155 13.11 5.77 -0.72
C TYR A 155 14.61 5.88 -0.45
N SER A 156 15.29 4.74 -0.36
CA SER A 156 16.72 4.68 -0.06
C SER A 156 17.57 5.36 -1.13
N MET A 157 17.19 5.27 -2.41
CA MET A 157 17.89 5.97 -3.50
C MET A 157 17.82 7.49 -3.31
N ILE A 158 16.65 8.03 -2.97
CA ILE A 158 16.48 9.48 -2.76
C ILE A 158 17.23 9.93 -1.52
N LYS A 159 17.12 9.20 -0.40
CA LYS A 159 17.86 9.50 0.83
C LYS A 159 19.38 9.48 0.62
N ALA A 160 19.89 8.46 -0.08
CA ALA A 160 21.32 8.39 -0.39
C ALA A 160 21.76 9.57 -1.27
N GLY A 161 21.00 9.88 -2.33
CA GLY A 161 21.30 11.02 -3.21
C GLY A 161 21.32 12.36 -2.47
N GLY A 162 20.37 12.57 -1.55
CA GLY A 162 20.32 13.73 -0.66
C GLY A 162 21.52 13.80 0.28
N GLN A 163 21.86 12.69 0.94
CA GLN A 163 23.01 12.60 1.84
C GLN A 163 24.34 12.92 1.13
N PHE A 164 24.51 12.45 -0.10
CA PHE A 164 25.68 12.75 -0.94
C PHE A 164 25.59 14.10 -1.65
N LYS A 165 24.54 14.89 -1.41
CA LYS A 165 24.28 16.18 -2.06
C LYS A 165 24.30 16.12 -3.59
N MET A 166 23.96 14.95 -4.15
CA MET A 166 23.83 14.75 -5.59
C MET A 166 22.51 15.31 -6.12
N ILE A 167 21.50 15.34 -5.25
CA ILE A 167 20.16 15.88 -5.51
C ILE A 167 19.69 16.70 -4.33
N ASP A 168 18.74 17.59 -4.58
CA ASP A 168 17.91 18.19 -3.53
C ASP A 168 16.88 17.14 -3.08
N GLU A 169 17.10 16.57 -1.89
CA GLU A 169 16.29 15.47 -1.36
C GLU A 169 14.82 15.85 -1.25
N GLU A 170 14.52 17.00 -0.66
CA GLU A 170 13.15 17.43 -0.37
C GLU A 170 12.40 17.70 -1.67
N ARG A 171 13.05 18.41 -2.60
CA ARG A 171 12.45 18.72 -3.90
C ARG A 171 12.20 17.45 -4.71
N VAL A 172 13.17 16.54 -4.79
CA VAL A 172 13.01 15.27 -5.53
C VAL A 172 11.97 14.37 -4.87
N MET A 173 11.96 14.28 -3.54
CA MET A 173 10.93 13.57 -2.79
C MET A 173 9.53 14.08 -3.18
N MET A 174 9.29 15.38 -3.07
CA MET A 174 7.97 15.96 -3.42
C MET A 174 7.62 15.75 -4.89
N GLU A 175 8.57 15.92 -5.79
CA GLU A 175 8.36 15.71 -7.24
C GLU A 175 7.98 14.25 -7.55
N THR A 176 8.62 13.27 -6.90
CA THR A 176 8.29 11.85 -7.09
C THR A 176 6.88 11.50 -6.60
N LEU A 177 6.45 12.06 -5.46
CA LEU A 177 5.08 11.88 -4.95
C LEU A 177 4.05 12.54 -5.88
N MET A 178 4.35 13.72 -6.42
CA MET A 178 3.52 14.38 -7.42
C MET A 178 3.44 13.56 -8.72
N CYS A 179 4.51 12.89 -9.12
CA CYS A 179 4.52 12.02 -10.30
C CYS A 179 3.57 10.82 -10.12
N LEU A 180 3.56 10.19 -8.95
CA LEU A 180 2.62 9.10 -8.62
C LEU A 180 1.17 9.59 -8.68
N ARG A 181 0.89 10.76 -8.09
CA ARG A 181 -0.43 11.39 -8.15
C ARG A 181 -0.85 11.71 -9.59
N ARG A 182 0.05 12.30 -10.37
CA ARG A 182 -0.16 12.62 -11.80
C ARG A 182 -0.40 11.37 -12.63
N ALA A 183 0.34 10.29 -12.36
CA ALA A 183 0.18 9.02 -13.04
C ALA A 183 -1.17 8.36 -12.76
N GLY A 184 -1.91 8.76 -11.72
CA GLY A 184 -3.29 8.33 -11.48
C GLY A 184 -3.56 7.74 -10.12
N ALA A 185 -2.57 7.73 -9.23
CA ALA A 185 -2.74 7.21 -7.88
C ALA A 185 -3.68 8.11 -7.05
N ASP A 186 -4.76 7.51 -6.56
CA ASP A 186 -5.67 8.11 -5.58
C ASP A 186 -5.04 8.11 -4.18
N VAL A 187 -4.25 7.08 -3.88
CA VAL A 187 -3.55 6.88 -2.61
C VAL A 187 -2.08 6.56 -2.87
N VAL A 188 -1.18 7.19 -2.12
CA VAL A 188 0.26 6.92 -2.19
C VAL A 188 0.76 6.40 -0.85
N PHE A 189 1.37 5.22 -0.88
CA PHE A 189 2.10 4.64 0.25
C PHE A 189 3.58 4.94 0.10
N SER A 190 4.16 5.63 1.06
CA SER A 190 5.58 6.02 1.02
C SER A 190 6.14 6.14 2.43
N HIS A 191 7.42 5.77 2.58
CA HIS A 191 8.20 6.04 3.79
C HIS A 191 8.46 7.53 4.01
N PHE A 192 8.33 8.36 2.97
CA PHE A 192 8.39 9.82 3.05
C PHE A 192 7.11 10.47 3.57
N ALA A 193 6.06 9.70 3.87
CA ALA A 193 4.75 10.20 4.33
C ALA A 193 4.84 11.35 5.34
N LEU A 194 5.61 11.15 6.43
CA LEU A 194 5.76 12.16 7.48
C LEU A 194 6.54 13.39 6.99
N GLN A 195 7.62 13.17 6.23
CA GLN A 195 8.45 14.24 5.69
C GLN A 195 7.67 15.11 4.69
N ALA A 196 6.93 14.49 3.78
CA ALA A 196 6.08 15.16 2.81
C ALA A 196 4.93 15.91 3.48
N ALA A 197 4.33 15.35 4.54
CA ALA A 197 3.29 16.04 5.30
C ALA A 197 3.82 17.35 5.94
N ARG A 198 5.03 17.34 6.50
CA ARG A 198 5.68 18.54 7.03
C ARG A 198 5.90 19.61 5.97
N CYS A 199 6.42 19.22 4.80
CA CYS A 199 6.59 20.12 3.65
C CYS A 199 5.26 20.76 3.24
N LEU A 200 4.18 19.97 3.17
CA LEU A 200 2.84 20.47 2.80
C LEU A 200 2.21 21.39 3.86
N CYS A 201 2.55 21.20 5.13
CA CYS A 201 2.13 22.08 6.22
C CYS A 201 2.99 23.36 6.35
N GLY A 202 4.06 23.49 5.55
CA GLY A 202 5.00 24.62 5.66
C GLY A 202 5.91 24.55 6.88
N GLU A 203 6.09 23.38 7.48
CA GLU A 203 7.04 23.17 8.58
C GLU A 203 8.45 22.91 8.02
N GLU A 204 9.44 23.70 8.46
CA GLU A 204 10.84 23.44 8.11
C GLU A 204 11.30 22.09 8.68
N LEU A 205 11.89 21.27 7.82
CA LEU A 205 12.59 20.05 8.22
C LEU A 205 13.83 20.43 9.03
N LYS A 206 13.70 20.51 10.35
CA LYS A 206 14.87 20.45 11.24
C LYS A 206 15.55 19.10 11.01
N CYS A 207 16.72 19.12 10.37
CA CYS A 207 17.58 17.96 10.25
C CYS A 207 17.69 17.26 11.61
N MET A 208 17.27 15.99 11.69
CA MET A 208 17.73 15.06 12.72
C MET A 208 19.10 14.51 12.31
#